data_AF-A0A924AF46-F1
#
_entry.id   AF-A0A924AF46-F1
#
_cell.length_a   1.000
_cell.length_b   1.000
_cell.length_c   1.000
_cell.angle_alpha   90.00
_cell.angle_beta   90.00
_cell.angle_gamma   90.00
#
_symmetry.space_group_name_H-M   'P 1'
#
loop_
_entity.id
_entity.type
_entity.pdbx_description
1 polymer ?
#
loop_
_entity_poly.entity_id
_entity_poly.type
_entity_poly.pdbx_seq_one_letter_code
_entity_poly.pdbx_strand_id
1 'polypeptide(L)' 'RFAKRREAMDEVMDWINFYNHKRLHSTLGYVSPMTFEQRWIAAQQQVRKSA' A
#
# COMPACT_ATOMS: atom_id res chain seq x y z
N ARG A 1 22.94 -12.54 4.01
CA ARG A 1 22.02 -13.57 4.58
C ARG A 1 21.77 -13.20 6.04
N PHE A 2 20.52 -13.21 6.51
CA PHE A 2 20.18 -12.90 7.90
C PHE A 2 20.77 -13.94 8.86
N ALA A 3 21.22 -13.48 10.04
CA ALA A 3 21.78 -14.36 11.06
C ALA A 3 20.67 -15.06 11.86
N LYS A 4 19.53 -14.40 12.04
CA LYS A 4 18.35 -14.93 12.75
C LYS A 4 17.10 -14.82 11.90
N ARG A 5 16.17 -15.76 12.12
CA ARG A 5 14.82 -15.71 11.53
C ARG A 5 14.11 -14.40 11.82
N ARG A 6 14.31 -13.82 13.01
CA ARG A 6 13.71 -12.56 13.41
C ARG A 6 14.14 -11.39 12.52
N GLU A 7 15.42 -11.29 12.19
CA GLU A 7 15.93 -10.22 11.32
C GLU A 7 15.35 -10.33 9.91
N ALA A 8 15.20 -11.55 9.39
CA ALA A 8 14.55 -11.76 8.10
C ALA A 8 13.07 -11.34 8.12
N MET A 9 12.38 -11.58 9.23
CA MET A 9 10.99 -11.13 9.40
C MET A 9 10.89 -9.61 9.48
N ASP A 10 11.79 -8.97 10.23
CA ASP A 10 11.80 -7.51 10.37
C ASP A 10 12.05 -6.84 9.01
N GLU A 11 13.03 -7.32 8.22
CA GLU A 11 13.25 -6.81 6.85
C GLU A 11 12.00 -6.94 5.96
N VAL A 12 11.34 -8.11 6.00
CA VAL A 12 10.13 -8.33 5.19
C VAL A 12 9.01 -7.38 5.62
N MET A 13 8.83 -7.16 6.92
CA MET A 13 7.83 -6.21 7.43
C MET A 13 8.16 -4.77 7.02
N ASP A 14 9.42 -4.36 7.11
CA ASP A 14 9.87 -3.04 6.68
C ASP A 14 9.64 -2.84 5.18
N TRP A 15 9.91 -3.87 4.37
CA TRP A 15 9.64 -3.84 2.94
C TRP A 15 8.14 -3.73 2.64
N ILE A 16 7.29 -4.49 3.31
CA ILE A 16 5.82 -4.41 3.15
C ILE A 16 5.31 -3.02 3.52
N ASN A 17 5.78 -2.47 4.65
CA ASN A 17 5.41 -1.13 5.11
C ASN A 17 5.82 -0.05 4.09
N PHE A 18 7.04 -0.12 3.58
CA PHE A 18 7.50 0.77 2.53
C PHE A 18 6.68 0.63 1.25
N TYR A 19 6.47 -0.60 0.77
CA TYR A 19 5.76 -0.87 -0.47
C TYR A 19 4.32 -0.35 -0.41
N ASN A 20 3.58 -0.67 0.65
CA ASN A 20 2.17 -0.33 0.76
C ASN A 20 1.93 1.16 0.97
N HIS A 21 2.77 1.83 1.76
CA HIS A 21 2.51 3.20 2.20
C HIS A 21 3.29 4.26 1.41
N LYS A 22 4.49 3.95 0.91
CA LYS A 22 5.43 4.95 0.38
C LYS A 22 5.83 4.73 -1.07
N ARG A 23 5.86 3.49 -1.57
CA ARG A 23 6.32 3.22 -2.93
C ARG A 23 5.35 3.76 -3.96
N LEU A 24 5.84 4.62 -4.85
CA LEU A 24 5.04 5.17 -5.94
C LEU A 24 5.01 4.20 -7.13
N HIS A 25 3.83 4.02 -7.70
CA HIS A 25 3.62 3.19 -8.89
C HIS A 25 3.10 4.02 -10.05
N SER A 26 3.80 3.98 -11.20
CA SER A 26 3.38 4.68 -12.42
C SER A 26 2.01 4.22 -12.91
N THR A 27 1.71 2.92 -12.79
CA THR A 27 0.40 2.34 -13.12
C THR A 27 -0.74 2.83 -12.23
N LEU A 28 -0.43 3.32 -11.02
CA LEU A 28 -1.41 3.91 -10.09
C LEU A 28 -1.47 5.44 -10.21
N GLY A 29 -0.78 6.04 -11.18
CA GLY A 29 -0.70 7.50 -11.32
C GLY A 29 0.25 8.15 -10.31
N TYR A 30 1.36 7.47 -10.00
CA TYR A 30 2.38 7.93 -9.05
C TYR A 30 1.85 8.18 -7.63
N VAL A 31 1.06 7.24 -7.13
CA VAL A 31 0.67 7.17 -5.71
C VAL A 31 1.02 5.80 -5.14
N SER A 32 0.98 5.68 -3.81
CA SER A 32 1.18 4.39 -3.14
C SER A 32 -0.05 3.49 -3.26
N PRO A 33 0.12 2.16 -3.14
CA PRO A 33 -0.99 1.21 -3.20
C PRO A 33 -2.11 1.56 -2.20
N MET A 34 -1.77 1.91 -0.97
CA MET A 34 -2.77 2.26 0.03
C MET A 34 -3.51 3.56 -0.30
N THR A 35 -2.83 4.58 -0.83
CA THR A 35 -3.49 5.81 -1.29
C THR A 35 -4.44 5.54 -2.46
N PHE A 36 -4.03 4.67 -3.39
CA PHE A 36 -4.89 4.27 -4.49
C PHE A 36 -6.17 3.58 -4.00
N GLU A 37 -6.04 2.61 -3.08
CA GLU A 37 -7.18 1.89 -2.51
C GLU A 37 -8.12 2.82 -1.74
N GLN A 38 -7.59 3.75 -0.94
CA GLN A 38 -8.38 4.76 -0.23
C GLN A 38 -9.21 5.63 -1.19
N ARG A 39 -8.59 6.10 -2.28
CA ARG A 39 -9.29 6.87 -3.31
C ARG A 39 -10.39 6.06 -3.98
N TRP A 40 -10.12 4.79 -4.27
CA TRP A 40 -11.10 3.88 -4.85
C TRP A 40 -12.31 3.69 -3.91
N ILE A 41 -12.09 3.41 -2.62
CA ILE A 41 -13.16 3.26 -1.63
C ILE A 41 -14.00 4.54 -1.53
N ALA A 42 -13.36 5.71 -1.47
CA ALA A 42 -14.06 6.99 -1.40
C ALA A 42 -14.94 7.23 -2.64
N ALA A 43 -14.44 6.90 -3.83
CA ALA A 43 -15.22 6.99 -5.08
C ALA A 43 -16.43 6.04 -5.06
N GLN A 44 -16.26 4.80 -4.60
CA GLN A 44 -17.37 3.83 -4.48
C GLN A 44 -18.46 4.32 -3.50
N GLN A 45 -18.05 4.90 -2.36
CA GLN A 45 -18.99 5.46 -1.39
C GLN A 45 -19.77 6.65 -1.95
N GLN A 46 -19.13 7.49 -2.76
CA GLN A 46 -19.78 8.62 -3.41
C GLN A 46 -20.86 8.13 -4.40
N VAL A 47 -20.53 7.13 -5.23
CA VAL A 47 -21.49 6.54 -6.18
C VAL A 47 -22.71 5.99 -5.45
N ARG A 48 -22.51 5.24 -4.35
CA ARG A 48 -23.62 4.68 -3.56
C ARG A 48 -24.51 5.75 -2.92
N LYS A 49 -23.97 6.92 -2.55
CA LYS A 49 -24.75 8.02 -1.95
C LYS A 49 -25.57 8.79 -2.98
N SER A 50 -25.18 8.75 -4.25
CA SER A 50 -25.84 9.47 -5.35
C SER A 50 -26.84 8.61 -6.13
N ALA A 51 -27.00 7.33 -5.77
CA ALA A 51 -27.99 6.40 -6.29
C ALA A 51 -29.16 6.26 -5.31
#